data_AF-A0A948ATD7-F1
#
_entry.id   AF-A0A948ATD7-F1
#
_cell.length_a   1.000
_cell.length_b   1.000
_cell.length_c   1.000
_cell.angle_alpha   90.00
_cell.angle_beta   90.00
_cell.angle_gamma   90.00
#
_symmetry.space_group_name_H-M   'P 1'
#
loop_
_entity.id
_entity.type
_entity.pdbx_description
1 polymer ?
#
loop_
_entity_poly.entity_id
_entity_poly.type
_entity_poly.pdbx_seq_one_letter_code
_entity_poly.pdbx_strand_id
1 'polypeptide(L)'
;MDAFLAGEEERVAEIAVYGGYDKGGEPEPVSELSARLGEVICIVGPTGSGKSRLLADIEWVARGDTPTGRRVTINGREAGMKWRTSSEHKLVAQLSQNMNFVMDLSVADFLALHADSRQAPDPEAKIQRIWKDANALAGEPFAHTHQKVQ
;
A
#
# COMPACT_ATOMS: atom_id res chain seq x y z
N MET A 1 3.24 7.96 -21.14
CA MET A 1 2.91 7.16 -19.95
C MET A 1 4.26 6.73 -19.40
N ASP A 2 4.88 7.52 -18.51
CA ASP A 2 6.06 7.12 -17.69
C ASP A 2 6.75 8.27 -16.92
N ALA A 3 6.42 9.55 -17.10
CA ALA A 3 7.28 10.62 -16.57
C ALA A 3 6.59 11.64 -15.63
N PHE A 4 5.93 11.19 -14.56
CA PHE A 4 5.45 12.13 -13.52
C PHE A 4 5.75 11.73 -12.06
N LEU A 5 6.38 10.57 -11.79
CA LEU A 5 6.77 10.22 -10.42
C LEU A 5 8.20 9.69 -10.25
N ALA A 6 8.88 9.28 -11.32
CA ALA A 6 10.16 8.59 -11.17
C ALA A 6 11.37 9.53 -11.30
N GLY A 7 11.84 10.08 -10.19
CA GLY A 7 13.28 10.28 -10.04
C GLY A 7 13.89 8.89 -9.85
N GLU A 8 14.37 8.24 -10.93
CA GLU A 8 14.83 6.83 -10.96
C GLU A 8 14.20 5.97 -9.84
N GLU A 9 12.86 5.90 -9.82
CA GLU A 9 12.17 5.13 -8.81
C GLU A 9 12.49 3.65 -9.07
N GLU A 10 13.28 3.08 -8.18
CA GLU A 10 13.64 1.66 -8.16
C GLU A 10 12.37 0.81 -8.28
N ARG A 11 12.18 0.22 -9.46
CA ARG A 11 11.00 -0.58 -9.76
C ARG A 11 10.97 -1.79 -8.82
N VAL A 12 9.87 -1.97 -8.12
CA VAL A 12 9.63 -3.13 -7.26
C VAL A 12 9.24 -4.31 -8.16
N ALA A 13 10.14 -5.28 -8.32
CA ALA A 13 9.90 -6.52 -9.05
C ALA A 13 9.56 -7.69 -8.11
N GLU A 14 10.09 -7.66 -6.88
CA GLU A 14 9.86 -8.69 -5.87
C GLU A 14 9.91 -8.08 -4.46
N ILE A 15 9.02 -8.54 -3.58
CA ILE A 15 9.09 -8.34 -2.13
C ILE A 15 9.24 -9.72 -1.50
N ALA A 16 10.23 -9.89 -0.62
CA ALA A 16 10.39 -11.10 0.17
C ALA A 16 10.35 -10.79 1.66
N VAL A 17 9.55 -11.55 2.40
CA VAL A 17 9.40 -11.50 3.85
C VAL A 17 10.03 -12.75 4.44
N TYR A 18 11.05 -12.57 5.26
CA TYR A 18 11.70 -13.62 6.02
C TYR A 18 11.02 -13.77 7.38
N GLY A 19 10.76 -15.01 7.75
CA GLY A 19 10.13 -15.40 9.00
C GLY A 19 10.89 -14.88 10.22
N GLY A 20 10.13 -14.55 11.26
CA GLY A 20 10.66 -14.12 12.54
C GLY A 20 10.15 -15.04 13.65
N TYR A 21 9.52 -14.46 14.66
CA TYR A 21 9.03 -15.13 15.84
C TYR A 21 7.56 -14.80 16.10
N ASP A 22 6.84 -15.76 16.66
CA ASP A 22 5.48 -15.56 17.14
C ASP A 22 5.43 -14.86 18.51
N LYS A 23 4.23 -14.74 19.08
CA LYS A 23 4.04 -14.10 20.40
C LYS A 23 4.69 -14.86 21.56
N GLY A 24 4.94 -16.16 21.39
CA GLY A 24 5.63 -17.01 22.36
C GLY A 24 7.16 -16.95 22.24
N GLY A 25 7.68 -16.29 21.20
CA GLY A 25 9.11 -16.27 20.90
C GLY A 25 9.57 -17.50 20.12
N GLU A 26 8.64 -18.33 19.63
CA GLU A 26 8.96 -19.48 18.80
C GLU A 26 9.15 -19.06 17.34
N PRO A 27 10.10 -19.66 16.60
CA PRO A 27 10.28 -19.36 15.17
C PRO A 27 9.00 -19.63 14.38
N GLU A 28 8.67 -18.72 13.46
CA GLU A 28 7.55 -18.93 12.56
C GLU A 28 7.79 -20.14 11.64
N PRO A 29 6.76 -20.97 11.36
CA PRO A 29 6.91 -22.15 10.51
C PRO A 29 7.21 -21.80 9.05
N VAL A 30 6.90 -20.57 8.63
CA VAL A 30 7.20 -20.06 7.29
C VAL A 30 8.48 -19.24 7.39
N SER A 31 9.58 -19.79 6.86
CA SER A 31 10.87 -19.12 6.84
C SER A 31 10.96 -17.99 5.81
N GLU A 32 10.18 -18.08 4.72
CA GLU A 32 10.17 -17.08 3.65
C GLU A 32 8.82 -17.08 2.91
N LEU A 33 8.35 -15.87 2.59
CA LEU A 33 7.21 -15.59 1.70
C LEU A 33 7.64 -14.52 0.70
N SER A 34 7.60 -14.81 -0.60
CA SER A 34 7.89 -13.83 -1.65
C SER A 34 6.66 -13.56 -2.52
N ALA A 35 6.62 -12.34 -3.08
CA ALA A 35 5.60 -11.86 -3.98
C ALA A 35 6.27 -11.11 -5.13
N ARG A 36 5.97 -11.50 -6.37
CA ARG A 36 6.52 -10.88 -7.58
C ARG A 36 5.51 -9.96 -8.25
N LEU A 37 6.02 -9.04 -9.06
CA LEU A 37 5.19 -8.14 -9.84
C LEU A 37 4.18 -8.93 -10.69
N GLY A 38 2.90 -8.62 -10.49
CA GLY A 38 1.78 -9.27 -11.19
C GLY A 38 1.15 -10.45 -10.43
N GLU A 39 1.74 -10.88 -9.31
CA GLU A 39 1.15 -11.94 -8.48
C GLU A 39 0.05 -11.40 -7.56
N VAL A 40 -0.98 -12.22 -7.36
CA VAL A 40 -2.05 -11.98 -6.39
C VAL A 40 -1.97 -13.05 -5.32
N ILE A 41 -1.60 -12.66 -4.10
CA ILE A 41 -1.44 -13.58 -2.97
C ILE A 41 -2.60 -13.39 -1.99
N CYS A 42 -3.22 -14.51 -1.59
CA CYS A 42 -4.24 -14.53 -0.56
C CYS A 42 -3.66 -15.10 0.74
N ILE A 43 -3.76 -14.33 1.83
CA ILE A 43 -3.30 -14.75 3.17
C ILE A 43 -4.53 -15.05 4.03
N VAL A 44 -4.68 -16.31 4.44
CA VAL A 44 -5.81 -16.80 5.24
C VAL A 44 -5.37 -17.33 6.60
N GLY A 45 -6.24 -17.24 7.60
CA GLY A 45 -5.97 -17.75 8.95
C GLY A 45 -6.95 -17.19 9.99
N PRO A 46 -7.01 -17.77 11.20
CA PRO A 46 -7.94 -17.35 12.25
C PRO A 46 -7.64 -15.94 12.78
N THR A 47 -8.59 -15.33 13.47
CA THR A 47 -8.36 -14.04 14.16
C THR A 47 -7.19 -14.18 15.13
N GLY A 48 -6.27 -13.20 15.12
CA GLY A 48 -5.08 -13.23 15.97
C GLY A 48 -3.86 -13.97 15.41
N SER A 49 -3.97 -14.61 14.23
CA SER A 49 -2.87 -15.35 13.58
C SER A 49 -1.72 -14.47 13.04
N GLY A 50 -1.72 -13.17 13.29
CA GLY A 50 -0.67 -12.27 12.84
C GLY A 50 -0.82 -11.67 11.44
N LYS A 51 -1.94 -11.89 10.71
CA LYS A 51 -2.15 -11.33 9.35
C LYS A 51 -1.96 -9.81 9.27
N SER A 52 -2.65 -9.06 10.11
CA SER A 52 -2.50 -7.60 10.16
C SER A 52 -1.08 -7.18 10.55
N ARG A 53 -0.41 -8.01 11.36
CA ARG A 53 0.98 -7.75 11.76
C ARG A 53 1.96 -7.98 10.62
N LEU A 54 1.76 -9.04 9.83
CA LEU A 54 2.50 -9.29 8.59
C LEU A 54 2.36 -8.11 7.62
N LEU A 55 1.15 -7.61 7.41
CA LEU A 55 0.93 -6.43 6.55
C LEU A 55 1.65 -5.17 7.08
N ALA A 56 1.65 -4.96 8.40
CA ALA A 56 2.37 -3.85 9.01
C ALA A 56 3.91 -4.00 8.88
N ASP A 57 4.44 -5.21 9.02
CA ASP A 57 5.88 -5.48 8.82
C ASP A 57 6.29 -5.20 7.35
N ILE A 58 5.42 -5.48 6.38
CA ILE A 58 5.62 -5.15 4.96
C ILE A 58 5.54 -3.63 4.74
N GLU A 59 4.54 -2.94 5.31
CA GLU A 59 4.39 -1.47 5.21
C GLU A 59 5.64 -0.75 5.74
N TRP A 60 6.19 -1.23 6.86
CA TRP A 60 7.36 -0.62 7.51
C TRP A 60 8.68 -1.06 6.91
N VAL A 61 8.64 -2.04 6.00
CA VAL A 61 9.81 -2.70 5.44
C VAL A 61 10.77 -3.12 6.56
N ALA A 62 10.25 -4.00 7.44
CA ALA A 62 10.90 -4.42 8.67
C ALA A 62 12.31 -4.99 8.43
N ARG A 63 13.23 -4.74 9.34
CA ARG A 63 14.62 -5.23 9.28
C ARG A 63 14.99 -6.04 10.53
N GLY A 64 14.04 -6.80 11.05
CA GLY A 64 14.18 -7.50 12.33
C GLY A 64 14.04 -6.58 13.54
N ASP A 65 13.60 -5.34 13.33
CA ASP A 65 13.47 -4.30 14.35
C ASP A 65 12.03 -4.11 14.85
N THR A 66 11.11 -4.97 14.40
CA THR A 66 9.75 -5.04 14.89
C THR A 66 9.62 -6.17 15.93
N PRO A 67 8.60 -6.15 16.82
CA PRO A 67 8.33 -7.24 17.75
C PRO A 67 8.27 -8.66 17.17
N THR A 68 8.04 -8.82 15.87
CA THR A 68 8.04 -10.14 15.21
C THR A 68 9.44 -10.55 14.78
N GLY A 69 10.41 -9.65 14.69
CA GLY A 69 11.75 -9.95 14.16
C GLY A 69 11.78 -10.28 12.67
N ARG A 70 10.67 -10.10 11.93
CA ARG A 70 10.62 -10.34 10.49
C ARG A 70 11.53 -9.36 9.73
N ARG A 71 12.02 -9.81 8.58
CA ARG A 71 12.82 -8.98 7.66
C ARG A 71 12.13 -8.91 6.31
N VAL A 72 12.12 -7.74 5.70
CA VAL A 72 11.53 -7.49 4.39
C VAL A 72 12.60 -6.96 3.46
N THR A 73 12.69 -7.55 2.28
CA THR A 73 13.59 -7.13 1.22
C THR A 73 12.81 -6.75 -0.04
N ILE A 74 13.37 -5.84 -0.82
CA ILE A 74 12.86 -5.40 -2.11
C ILE A 74 13.91 -5.77 -3.14
N ASN A 75 13.52 -6.50 -4.18
CA ASN A 75 14.44 -6.98 -5.22
C ASN A 75 15.68 -7.71 -4.65
N GLY A 76 15.47 -8.51 -3.59
CA GLY A 76 16.54 -9.24 -2.91
C GLY A 76 17.52 -8.37 -2.09
N ARG A 77 17.23 -7.08 -1.90
CA ARG A 77 18.08 -6.14 -1.15
C ARG A 77 17.33 -5.55 0.04
N GLU A 78 18.08 -5.18 1.09
CA GLU A 78 17.48 -4.40 2.17
C GLU A 78 17.02 -3.05 1.63
N ALA A 79 15.75 -2.72 1.86
CA ALA A 79 15.14 -1.52 1.32
C ALA A 79 15.77 -0.26 1.91
N GLY A 80 16.29 0.64 1.07
CA GLY A 80 16.91 1.90 1.51
C GLY A 80 16.00 2.77 2.37
N MET A 81 16.59 3.70 3.13
CA MET A 81 15.88 4.56 4.10
C MET A 81 14.68 5.30 3.47
N LYS A 82 14.74 5.62 2.18
CA LYS A 82 13.66 6.24 1.39
C LYS A 82 12.29 5.56 1.58
N TRP A 83 12.25 4.24 1.69
CA TRP A 83 10.98 3.50 1.85
C TRP A 83 10.43 3.52 3.27
N ARG A 84 11.27 3.86 4.25
CA ARG A 84 10.92 3.87 5.68
C ARG A 84 10.58 5.25 6.22
N THR A 85 11.15 6.30 5.62
CA THR A 85 11.04 7.68 6.13
C THR A 85 10.15 8.58 5.29
N SER A 86 9.82 8.21 4.06
CA SER A 86 9.08 9.09 3.16
C SER A 86 7.57 9.00 3.42
N SER A 87 6.99 10.11 3.84
CA SER A 87 5.53 10.34 3.84
C SER A 87 4.94 10.37 2.42
N GLU A 88 5.76 10.70 1.42
CA GLU A 88 5.36 10.88 0.02
C GLU A 88 5.51 9.61 -0.83
N HIS A 89 6.45 8.72 -0.48
CA HIS A 89 6.77 7.50 -1.24
C HIS A 89 6.44 6.24 -0.41
N LYS A 90 5.15 5.98 -0.23
CA LYS A 90 4.71 4.72 0.39
C LYS A 90 4.89 3.58 -0.59
N LEU A 91 5.68 2.58 -0.19
CA LEU A 91 5.86 1.32 -0.93
C LEU A 91 4.54 0.54 -1.07
N VAL A 92 3.71 0.62 -0.03
CA VAL A 92 2.49 -0.18 0.10
C VAL A 92 1.29 0.75 0.10
N ALA A 93 0.35 0.49 -0.81
CA ALA A 93 -1.01 1.01 -0.72
C ALA A 93 -1.87 0.01 0.04
N GLN A 94 -2.43 0.42 1.17
CA GLN A 94 -3.33 -0.41 1.96
C GLN A 94 -4.77 0.09 1.83
N LEU A 95 -5.70 -0.82 1.56
CA LEU A 95 -7.14 -0.57 1.69
C LEU A 95 -7.59 -1.02 3.09
N SER A 96 -8.14 -0.10 3.90
CA SER A 96 -8.63 -0.45 5.23
C SER A 96 -9.94 -1.25 5.14
N GLN A 97 -10.09 -2.26 6.02
CA GLN A 97 -11.34 -3.02 6.14
C GLN A 97 -12.52 -2.13 6.55
N ASN A 98 -12.25 -1.13 7.42
CA ASN A 98 -13.23 -0.14 7.82
C ASN A 98 -12.95 1.15 7.05
N MET A 99 -13.91 1.57 6.23
CA MET A 99 -13.87 2.81 5.46
C MET A 99 -14.78 3.83 6.16
N ASN A 100 -14.25 4.50 7.19
CA ASN A 100 -14.96 5.60 7.85
C ASN A 100 -14.84 6.87 6.99
N PHE A 101 -15.71 7.00 5.98
CA PHE A 101 -15.86 8.29 5.30
C PHE A 101 -16.76 9.17 6.15
N VAL A 102 -16.21 10.28 6.64
CA VAL A 102 -16.91 11.24 7.51
C VAL A 102 -17.44 12.43 6.70
N MET A 103 -17.55 12.32 5.37
CA MET A 103 -18.02 13.42 4.53
C MET A 103 -18.88 12.94 3.35
N ASP A 104 -20.04 13.58 3.15
CA ASP A 104 -20.92 13.42 1.99
C ASP A 104 -20.36 14.17 0.76
N LEU A 105 -19.18 13.75 0.29
CA LEU A 105 -18.50 14.37 -0.85
C LEU A 105 -18.67 13.55 -2.13
N SER A 106 -18.70 14.24 -3.26
CA SER A 106 -18.55 13.59 -4.56
C SER A 106 -17.11 13.07 -4.73
N VAL A 107 -16.91 12.13 -5.66
CA VAL A 107 -15.56 11.65 -6.04
C VAL A 107 -14.65 12.83 -6.42
N ALA A 108 -15.16 13.80 -7.17
CA ALA A 108 -14.39 14.98 -7.57
C ALA A 108 -13.96 15.82 -6.36
N ASP A 109 -14.88 16.11 -5.44
CA ASP A 109 -14.59 16.93 -4.25
C ASP A 109 -13.59 16.25 -3.32
N PHE A 110 -13.71 14.93 -3.16
CA PHE A 110 -12.77 14.15 -2.37
C PHE A 110 -11.35 14.21 -2.97
N LEU A 111 -11.22 14.02 -4.28
CA LEU A 111 -9.93 14.07 -4.96
C LEU A 111 -9.34 15.48 -4.96
N ALA A 112 -10.16 16.52 -5.12
CA ALA A 112 -9.74 17.91 -5.02
C ALA A 112 -9.20 18.24 -3.63
N LEU A 113 -9.94 17.90 -2.57
CA LEU A 113 -9.51 18.09 -1.19
C LEU A 113 -8.20 17.36 -0.87
N HIS A 114 -8.01 16.16 -1.42
CA HIS A 114 -6.77 15.41 -1.28
C HIS A 114 -5.58 16.03 -2.03
N ALA A 115 -5.82 16.58 -3.21
CA ALA A 115 -4.81 17.29 -4.01
C ALA A 115 -4.38 18.59 -3.34
N ASP A 116 -5.33 19.36 -2.82
CA ASP A 116 -5.08 20.62 -2.09
C ASP A 116 -4.28 20.37 -0.81
N SER A 117 -4.65 19.35 -0.03
CA SER A 117 -3.92 18.97 1.19
C SER A 117 -2.46 18.59 0.94
N ARG A 118 -2.10 18.19 -0.28
CA ARG A 118 -0.73 17.84 -0.68
C ARG A 118 -0.04 18.91 -1.53
N GLN A 119 -0.68 20.07 -1.72
CA GLN A 119 -0.17 21.14 -2.58
C GLN A 119 0.25 20.61 -3.97
N ALA A 120 -0.58 19.70 -4.52
CA ALA A 120 -0.25 18.99 -5.73
C ALA A 120 -0.15 19.96 -6.92
N PRO A 121 0.94 19.94 -7.72
CA PRO A 121 0.98 20.69 -8.96
C PRO A 121 -0.07 20.15 -9.93
N ASP A 122 -0.78 21.05 -10.61
CA ASP A 122 -1.87 20.77 -11.54
C ASP A 122 -2.93 19.77 -10.99
N PRO A 123 -3.73 20.20 -10.00
CA PRO A 123 -4.74 19.34 -9.36
C PRO A 123 -5.75 18.77 -10.35
N GLU A 124 -6.19 19.56 -11.33
CA GLU A 124 -7.25 19.16 -12.26
C GLU A 124 -6.81 18.01 -13.17
N ALA A 125 -5.62 18.10 -13.76
CA ALA A 125 -5.07 17.00 -14.57
C ALA A 125 -4.85 15.73 -13.74
N LYS A 126 -4.43 15.87 -12.48
CA LYS A 126 -4.24 14.73 -11.57
C LYS A 126 -5.57 14.06 -11.20
N ILE A 127 -6.59 14.84 -10.86
CA ILE A 127 -7.93 14.33 -10.54
C ILE A 127 -8.48 13.53 -11.73
N GLN A 128 -8.38 14.07 -12.94
CA GLN A 128 -8.82 13.40 -14.16
C GLN A 128 -8.09 12.09 -14.41
N ARG A 129 -6.76 12.09 -14.21
CA ARG A 129 -5.95 10.88 -14.34
C ARG A 129 -6.32 9.82 -13.31
N ILE A 130 -6.40 10.19 -12.03
CA ILE A 130 -6.76 9.28 -10.94
C ILE A 130 -8.15 8.68 -11.17
N TRP A 131 -9.13 9.51 -11.56
CA TRP A 131 -10.48 9.05 -11.85
C TRP A 131 -10.52 8.04 -13.02
N LYS A 132 -9.77 8.31 -14.09
CA LYS A 132 -9.67 7.41 -15.25
C LYS A 132 -9.02 6.07 -14.87
N ASP A 133 -7.90 6.12 -14.16
CA ASP A 133 -7.17 4.92 -13.72
C ASP A 133 -8.03 4.09 -12.76
N ALA A 134 -8.76 4.72 -11.85
CA ALA A 134 -9.68 4.06 -10.93
C ALA A 134 -10.87 3.39 -11.66
N ASN A 135 -11.44 4.02 -12.69
CA ASN A 135 -12.47 3.40 -13.52
C ASN A 135 -11.96 2.23 -14.36
N ALA A 136 -10.68 2.25 -14.77
CA ALA A 136 -10.08 1.12 -15.47
C ALA A 136 -9.83 -0.09 -14.56
N LEU A 137 -9.68 0.15 -13.25
CA LEU A 137 -9.48 -0.89 -12.24
C LEU A 137 -10.80 -1.38 -11.62
N ALA A 138 -11.84 -0.55 -11.60
CA ALA A 138 -13.15 -0.90 -11.07
C ALA A 138 -13.89 -1.85 -12.01
N GLY A 139 -14.65 -2.79 -11.45
CA GLY A 139 -15.54 -3.66 -12.23
C GLY A 139 -16.74 -2.92 -12.84
N GLU A 140 -17.10 -1.75 -12.28
CA GLU A 140 -18.21 -0.91 -12.71
C GLU A 140 -17.77 0.57 -12.76
N PRO A 141 -18.11 1.31 -13.82
CA PRO A 141 -17.73 2.71 -13.94
C PRO A 141 -18.54 3.61 -13.01
N PHE A 142 -17.92 4.67 -12.51
CA PHE A 142 -18.52 5.66 -11.62
C PHE A 142 -18.25 7.09 -12.08
N ALA A 143 -19.25 7.95 -11.94
CA ALA A 143 -19.17 9.36 -12.34
C ALA A 143 -18.41 10.23 -11.32
N HIS A 144 -17.94 11.40 -11.75
CA HIS A 144 -17.34 12.41 -10.87
C HIS A 144 -18.27 12.87 -9.74
N THR A 145 -19.57 12.93 -10.03
CA THR A 145 -20.62 13.33 -9.09
C THR A 145 -21.09 12.18 -8.20
N HIS A 146 -20.55 10.97 -8.39
CA HIS A 146 -20.97 9.83 -7.61
C HIS A 146 -20.65 10.07 -6.13
N GLN A 147 -21.64 9.85 -5.28
CA GLN A 147 -21.54 9.95 -3.83
C GLN A 147 -21.84 8.57 -3.25
N LYS A 148 -21.15 8.23 -2.17
CA LYS A 148 -21.45 6.99 -1.46
C LYS A 148 -22.83 7.14 -0.84
N VAL A 149 -23.81 6.36 -1.32
CA VAL A 149 -25.11 6.25 -0.66
C VAL A 149 -24.86 5.50 0.65
N GLN A 150 -25.21 6.12 1.79
CA GLN A 150 -25.09 5.51 3.11
C GLN A 150 -25.97 4.26 3.23
#